data_AF-A0A257UNT0-F1
#
_entry.id   AF-A0A257UNT0-F1
#
_cell.length_a   1.000
_cell.length_b   1.000
_cell.length_c   1.000
_cell.angle_alpha   90.00
_cell.angle_beta   90.00
_cell.angle_gamma   90.00
#
_symmetry.space_group_name_H-M   'P 1'
#
loop_
_entity.id
_entity.type
_entity.pdbx_description
1 polymer ?
#
loop_
_entity_poly.entity_id
_entity_poly.type
_entity_poly.pdbx_seq_one_letter_code
_entity_poly.pdbx_strand_id
1 'polypeptide(L)'
;MQLLVVLTRGGGRWGLARDAVREVVRQADGLAVATEAGLVRADAVLDVAAHLNVRPPGTFVARFWPGRCLGVAIHDGAPVVVVSPAALPPVLQVE
;
A
#
# COMPACT_ATOMS: atom_id res chain seq x y z
N MET A 1 -10.18 -13.97 -0.59
CA MET A 1 -10.62 -12.67 -1.13
C MET A 1 -10.04 -11.60 -0.22
N GLN A 2 -9.23 -10.66 -0.73
CA GLN A 2 -8.48 -9.73 0.13
C GLN A 2 -9.20 -8.38 0.23
N LEU A 3 -9.28 -7.86 1.45
CA LEU A 3 -9.70 -6.50 1.75
C LEU A 3 -8.44 -5.63 1.80
N LEU A 4 -8.44 -4.48 1.11
CA LEU A 4 -7.27 -3.62 1.02
C LEU A 4 -7.57 -2.25 1.63
N VAL A 5 -6.63 -1.74 2.43
CA VAL A 5 -6.60 -0.31 2.77
C VAL A 5 -5.88 0.40 1.63
N VAL A 6 -6.61 1.28 0.94
CA VAL A 6 -6.08 2.05 -0.19
C VAL A 6 -5.66 3.42 0.31
N LEU A 7 -4.41 3.81 0.01
CA LEU A 7 -3.81 5.06 0.44
C LEU A 7 -3.11 5.77 -0.72
N THR A 8 -2.87 7.07 -0.58
CA THR A 8 -2.06 7.85 -1.51
C THR A 8 -0.72 8.20 -0.90
N ARG A 9 0.35 8.12 -1.70
CA ARG A 9 1.66 8.66 -1.33
C ARG A 9 2.49 8.94 -2.58
N GLY A 10 3.09 10.14 -2.65
CA GLY A 10 4.01 10.50 -3.74
C GLY A 10 3.35 10.46 -5.12
N GLY A 11 2.08 10.86 -5.20
CA GLY A 11 1.27 10.83 -6.43
C GLY A 11 0.76 9.45 -6.85
N GLY A 12 1.16 8.37 -6.17
CA GLY A 12 0.69 7.01 -6.43
C GLY A 12 -0.40 6.54 -5.47
N ARG A 13 -1.14 5.49 -5.86
CA ARG A 13 -2.06 4.75 -4.99
C ARG A 13 -1.47 3.40 -4.59
N TRP A 14 -1.59 3.09 -3.31
CA TRP A 14 -0.98 1.92 -2.69
C TRP A 14 -2.04 1.13 -1.93
N GLY A 15 -1.91 -0.20 -1.98
CA GLY A 15 -2.77 -1.12 -1.26
C GLY A 15 -1.97 -1.85 -0.19
N LEU A 16 -2.47 -1.82 1.04
CA LEU A 16 -2.03 -2.71 2.10
C LEU A 16 -3.13 -3.73 2.38
N ALA A 17 -2.76 -4.99 2.64
CA ALA A 17 -3.71 -5.95 3.19
C ALA A 17 -4.30 -5.37 4.48
N ARG A 18 -5.64 -5.34 4.60
CA ARG A 18 -6.31 -4.78 5.78
C ARG A 18 -5.83 -5.41 7.07
N ASP A 19 -5.59 -6.72 7.08
CA ASP A 19 -5.13 -7.43 8.28
C ASP A 19 -3.68 -7.11 8.65
N ALA A 20 -2.93 -6.46 7.77
CA ALA A 20 -1.62 -5.92 8.09
C ALA A 20 -1.67 -4.49 8.66
N VAL A 21 -2.84 -3.83 8.66
CA VAL A 21 -3.02 -2.47 9.21
C VAL A 21 -3.61 -2.56 10.61
N ARG A 22 -2.90 -1.99 11.59
CA ARG A 22 -3.31 -1.95 13.00
C ARG A 22 -4.00 -0.65 13.38
N GLU A 23 -3.43 0.47 12.96
CA GLU A 23 -3.92 1.81 13.27
C GLU A 23 -3.49 2.81 12.19
N VAL A 24 -4.22 3.93 12.13
CA VAL A 24 -3.88 5.08 11.28
C VAL A 24 -3.80 6.30 12.18
N VAL A 25 -2.62 6.91 12.21
CA VAL A 25 -2.32 8.04 13.10
C VAL A 25 -2.03 9.27 12.24
N ARG A 26 -2.61 10.41 12.62
CA ARG A 26 -2.32 11.68 11.98
C ARG A 26 -0.96 12.21 12.42
N GLN A 27 -0.15 12.64 11.46
CA GLN A 27 1.16 13.25 11.65
C GLN A 27 1.14 14.69 11.13
N ALA A 28 2.18 15.47 11.41
CA ALA A 28 2.29 16.85 10.92
C ALA A 28 2.24 16.90 9.37
N ASP A 29 2.88 15.94 8.70
CA ASP A 29 3.02 15.89 7.23
C ASP A 29 2.22 14.74 6.59
N GLY A 30 1.03 14.45 7.11
CA GLY A 30 0.12 13.43 6.55
C GLY A 30 -0.31 12.38 7.58
N LEU A 31 -0.24 11.12 7.19
CA LEU A 31 -0.65 9.97 7.99
C LEU A 31 0.51 8.97 8.14
N ALA A 32 0.58 8.33 9.31
CA ALA A 32 1.35 7.12 9.54
C ALA A 32 0.37 5.96 9.73
N VAL A 33 0.48 4.93 8.89
CA VAL A 33 -0.31 3.70 8.98
C VAL A 33 0.57 2.65 9.67
N ALA A 34 0.21 2.26 10.89
CA ALA A 34 1.00 1.26 11.62
C ALA A 34 0.63 -0.15 11.19
N THR A 35 1.67 -0.96 11.01
CA THR A 35 1.61 -2.37 10.64
C THR A 35 2.48 -3.18 11.60
N GLU A 36 2.42 -4.51 11.53
CA GLU A 36 3.32 -5.35 12.34
C GLU A 36 4.81 -5.14 11.99
N ALA A 37 5.10 -4.76 10.74
CA ALA A 37 6.46 -4.57 10.24
C ALA A 37 6.99 -3.15 10.46
N GLY A 38 6.17 -2.24 10.99
CA GLY A 38 6.52 -0.83 11.20
C GLY A 38 5.49 0.15 10.64
N LEU A 39 5.90 1.40 10.53
CA LEU A 39 5.05 2.48 10.04
C LEU A 39 5.17 2.63 8.51
N VAL A 40 4.02 2.86 7.86
CA VAL A 40 3.90 3.22 6.45
C VAL A 40 3.47 4.67 6.35
N ARG A 41 4.22 5.50 5.63
CA ARG A 41 3.88 6.90 5.39
C ARG A 41 2.83 7.02 4.29
N ALA A 42 1.81 7.83 4.53
CA ALA A 42 0.74 8.10 3.57
C ALA A 42 0.36 9.58 3.59
N ASP A 43 -0.04 10.13 2.45
CA ASP A 43 -0.61 11.48 2.36
C ASP A 43 -2.09 11.45 2.80
N ALA A 44 -2.81 10.39 2.42
CA ALA A 44 -4.20 10.15 2.80
C ALA A 44 -4.55 8.65 2.73
N VAL A 45 -5.55 8.23 3.50
CA VAL A 45 -6.26 6.95 3.31
C VAL A 45 -7.53 7.26 2.52
N LEU A 46 -7.70 6.59 1.38
CA LEU A 46 -8.82 6.82 0.47
C LEU A 46 -10.03 5.95 0.83
N ASP A 47 -9.79 4.65 1.02
CA ASP A 47 -10.86 3.68 1.21
C ASP A 47 -10.35 2.39 1.86
N VAL A 48 -11.28 1.59 2.37
CA VAL A 48 -11.09 0.19 2.71
C VAL A 48 -11.85 -0.66 1.68
N ALA A 49 -11.18 -0.90 0.54
CA ALA A 49 -11.79 -1.51 -0.62
C ALA A 49 -11.90 -3.04 -0.48
N ALA A 50 -13.14 -3.54 -0.60
CA ALA A 50 -13.44 -4.96 -0.67
C ALA A 50 -13.46 -5.46 -2.12
N HIS A 51 -13.26 -6.77 -2.30
CA HIS A 51 -13.44 -7.46 -3.58
C HIS A 51 -12.53 -6.99 -4.74
N LEU A 52 -11.39 -6.36 -4.44
CA LEU A 52 -10.43 -5.99 -5.47
C LEU A 52 -9.77 -7.23 -6.09
N ASN A 53 -9.78 -7.31 -7.42
CA ASN A 53 -9.08 -8.35 -8.17
C ASN A 53 -7.59 -8.00 -8.28
N VAL A 54 -6.80 -8.52 -7.35
CA VAL A 54 -5.34 -8.34 -7.34
C VAL A 54 -4.69 -9.29 -8.34
N ARG A 55 -4.09 -8.73 -9.39
CA ARG A 55 -3.28 -9.50 -10.35
C ARG A 55 -1.83 -9.57 -9.86
N PRO A 56 -1.18 -10.73 -9.92
CA PRO A 56 0.21 -10.86 -9.49
C PRO A 56 1.12 -9.93 -10.33
N PRO A 57 2.21 -9.43 -9.76
CA PRO A 57 3.16 -8.63 -10.51
C PRO A 57 3.81 -9.48 -11.60
N GLY A 58 4.05 -8.89 -12.77
CA GLY A 58 4.86 -9.54 -13.80
C GLY A 58 6.29 -9.79 -13.30
N THR A 59 6.98 -10.78 -13.88
CA THR A 59 8.32 -11.22 -13.46
C THR A 59 9.34 -10.07 -13.35
N PHE A 60 9.28 -9.11 -14.28
CA PHE A 60 10.19 -7.97 -14.28
C PHE A 60 9.95 -7.03 -13.08
N VAL A 61 8.68 -6.75 -12.76
CA VAL A 61 8.31 -5.93 -11.60
C VAL A 61 8.76 -6.62 -10.31
N ALA A 62 8.53 -7.93 -10.18
CA ALA A 62 8.96 -8.67 -8.99
C ALA A 62 10.48 -8.61 -8.74
N ARG A 63 11.29 -8.47 -9.80
CA ARG A 63 12.76 -8.49 -9.72
C ARG A 63 13.38 -7.11 -9.47
N PHE A 64 12.83 -6.06 -10.05
CA PHE A 64 13.47 -4.73 -10.07
C PHE A 64 12.72 -3.67 -9.28
N TRP A 65 11.55 -3.99 -8.73
CA TRP A 65 10.80 -3.05 -7.91
C TRP A 65 11.46 -2.83 -6.55
N PRO A 66 11.52 -1.59 -6.03
CA PRO A 66 12.25 -1.26 -4.81
C PRO A 66 11.54 -1.70 -3.51
N GLY A 67 10.75 -2.77 -3.55
CA GLY A 67 10.02 -3.33 -2.41
C GLY A 67 9.27 -4.60 -2.82
N ARG A 68 8.60 -5.25 -1.87
CA ARG A 68 7.83 -6.46 -2.15
C ARG A 68 6.44 -6.11 -2.66
N CYS A 69 6.32 -6.06 -3.98
CA CYS A 69 5.04 -5.96 -4.68
C CYS A 69 4.30 -7.31 -4.60
N LEU A 70 3.06 -7.28 -4.09
CA LEU A 70 2.17 -8.43 -4.00
C LEU A 70 1.22 -8.50 -5.20
N GLY A 71 1.07 -7.41 -5.94
CA GLY A 71 0.26 -7.34 -7.14
C GLY A 71 -0.23 -5.94 -7.47
N VAL A 72 -1.10 -5.87 -8.47
CA VAL A 72 -1.75 -4.64 -8.92
C VAL A 72 -3.25 -4.88 -9.03
N ALA A 73 -4.04 -3.91 -8.58
CA ALA A 73 -5.49 -3.89 -8.74
C ALA A 73 -5.92 -2.57 -9.39
N ILE A 74 -7.17 -2.49 -9.84
CA ILE A 74 -7.82 -1.25 -10.26
C ILE A 74 -8.88 -0.88 -9.23
N HIS A 75 -8.83 0.34 -8.71
CA HIS A 75 -9.83 0.90 -7.78
C HIS A 75 -10.17 2.31 -8.22
N ASP A 76 -11.47 2.59 -8.40
CA ASP A 76 -12.00 3.85 -8.93
C ASP A 76 -11.30 4.29 -10.23
N GLY A 77 -11.14 3.36 -11.17
CA GLY A 77 -10.54 3.61 -12.48
C GLY A 77 -9.02 3.85 -12.46
N ALA A 78 -8.36 3.81 -11.30
CA ALA A 78 -6.92 4.03 -11.17
C ALA A 78 -6.17 2.78 -10.68
N PRO A 79 -4.90 2.60 -11.08
CA PRO A 79 -4.08 1.51 -10.60
C PRO A 79 -3.72 1.68 -9.12
N VAL A 80 -3.77 0.57 -8.38
CA VAL A 80 -3.31 0.46 -6.99
C VAL A 80 -2.23 -0.61 -6.92
N VAL A 81 -1.04 -0.23 -6.48
CA VAL A 81 0.07 -1.18 -6.26
C VAL A 81 -0.06 -1.76 -4.86
N VAL A 82 -0.27 -3.08 -4.77
CA VAL A 82 -0.40 -3.78 -3.50
C VAL A 82 0.99 -4.18 -3.01
N VAL A 83 1.37 -3.74 -1.81
CA VAL A 83 2.71 -3.96 -1.26
C VAL A 83 2.65 -4.67 0.09
N SER A 84 3.73 -5.38 0.42
CA SER A 84 3.92 -5.97 1.74
C SER A 84 4.59 -4.97 2.68
N PRO A 85 4.05 -4.74 3.89
CA PRO A 85 4.73 -3.91 4.89
C PRO A 85 6.11 -4.42 5.29
N ALA A 86 6.39 -5.71 5.11
CA ALA A 86 7.69 -6.31 5.43
C ALA A 86 8.84 -5.85 4.51
N ALA A 87 8.53 -5.25 3.36
CA ALA A 87 9.52 -4.69 2.45
C ALA A 87 8.90 -3.56 1.64
N LEU A 88 8.80 -2.38 2.27
CA LEU A 88 8.19 -1.20 1.68
C LEU A 88 9.11 -0.54 0.64
N PRO A 89 8.55 -0.03 -0.46
CA PRO A 89 9.28 0.90 -1.33
C PRO A 89 9.68 2.18 -0.56
N PRO A 90 10.81 2.81 -0.89
CA PRO A 90 11.33 3.98 -0.16
C PRO A 90 10.33 5.11 0.03
N VAL A 91 9.48 5.36 -0.97
CA VAL A 91 8.45 6.41 -0.93
C VAL A 91 7.41 6.25 0.19
N LEU A 92 7.25 5.02 0.70
CA LEU A 92 6.33 4.64 1.77
C LEU A 92 7.00 4.51 3.15
N GLN A 93 8.32 4.64 3.23
CA GLN A 93 9.05 4.54 4.49
C GLN A 93 8.92 5.84 5.29
N VAL A 94 9.04 5.72 6.61
CA VAL A 94 9.21 6.87 7.52
C VAL A 94 10.72 7.06 7.68
N GLU A 95 11.22 8.27 7.42
CA GLU A 95 12.63 8.64 7.67
C GLU A 95 12.93 8.77 9.17
#